data_AF-A0A9E5YXE1-F1
#
_entry.id   AF-A0A9E5YXE1-F1
#
_cell.length_a   1.000
_cell.length_b   1.000
_cell.length_c   1.000
_cell.angle_alpha   90.00
_cell.angle_beta   90.00
_cell.angle_gamma   90.00
#
_symmetry.space_group_name_H-M   'P 1'
#
loop_
_entity.id
_entity.type
_entity.pdbx_description
1 polymer ?
#
loop_
_entity_poly.entity_id
_entity_poly.type
_entity_poly.pdbx_seq_one_letter_code
_entity_poly.pdbx_strand_id
1 'polypeptide(L)' 'MSNIKLPDVTVEGGLSRYFQEVWKFPMLEPEEEYMLAQRYRSRGDSGAAHKLVTSHLRLVAKIAMKY' A
#
# COMPACT_ATOMS: atom_id res chain seq x y z
N MET A 1 36.04 24.15 9.93
CA MET A 1 35.58 22.74 10.05
C MET A 1 34.17 22.67 9.49
N SER A 2 34.01 22.09 8.30
CA SER A 2 32.73 21.96 7.60
C SER A 2 31.92 20.82 8.22
N ASN A 3 30.79 21.17 8.84
CA ASN A 3 29.88 20.21 9.46
C ASN A 3 29.04 19.55 8.35
N ILE A 4 29.37 18.32 7.99
CA ILE A 4 28.57 17.51 7.05
C ILE A 4 27.26 17.19 7.75
N LYS A 5 26.19 17.91 7.41
CA LYS A 5 24.82 17.50 7.74
C LYS A 5 24.49 16.30 6.85
N LEU A 6 24.62 15.10 7.41
CA LEU A 6 24.02 13.92 6.83
C LEU A 6 22.50 14.16 6.76
N PRO A 7 21.83 13.83 5.63
CA PRO A 7 20.39 13.98 5.54
C PRO A 7 19.74 13.08 6.60
N ASP A 8 19.10 13.73 7.57
CA ASP A 8 18.27 13.07 8.56
C ASP A 8 17.07 12.49 7.80
N VAL A 9 17.04 11.17 7.62
CA VAL A 9 15.85 10.47 7.13
C VAL A 9 14.86 10.53 8.29
N THR A 10 14.19 11.66 8.44
CA THR A 10 13.15 11.85 9.45
C THR A 10 12.07 10.81 9.18
N VAL A 11 11.92 9.87 10.12
CA VAL A 11 10.92 8.80 10.07
C VAL A 11 9.50 9.40 9.91
N GLU A 12 9.28 10.62 10.42
CA GLU A 12 8.04 11.39 10.26
C GLU A 12 7.68 11.71 8.80
N GLY A 13 8.66 12.01 7.95
CA GLY A 13 8.43 12.30 6.53
C GLY A 13 8.14 11.04 5.70
N GLY A 14 8.78 9.93 6.07
CA GLY A 14 8.64 8.64 5.37
C GLY A 14 7.24 8.05 5.52
N LEU A 15 6.69 8.07 6.74
CA LEU A 15 5.36 7.53 7.02
C LEU A 15 4.24 8.39 6.39
N SER A 16 4.38 9.72 6.47
CA SER A 16 3.43 10.63 5.82
C SER A 16 3.38 10.43 4.31
N ARG A 17 4.55 10.25 3.67
CA ARG A 17 4.65 9.92 2.24
C ARG A 17 4.04 8.57 1.93
N TYR A 18 4.26 7.56 2.77
CA TYR A 18 3.65 6.24 2.61
C TYR A 18 2.12 6.34 2.59
N PHE A 19 1.51 7.08 3.52
CA PHE A 19 0.06 7.28 3.53
C PHE A 19 -0.45 8.00 2.28
N GLN A 20 0.27 9.03 1.81
CA GLN A 20 -0.08 9.71 0.56
C GLN A 20 -0.08 8.77 -0.64
N GLU A 21 0.88 7.84 -0.74
CA GLU A 21 0.90 6.83 -1.79
C GLU A 21 -0.24 5.81 -1.62
N VAL A 22 -0.50 5.33 -0.40
CA VAL A 22 -1.58 4.38 -0.11
C VAL A 22 -2.96 4.94 -0.46
N TRP A 23 -3.17 6.25 -0.31
CA TRP A 23 -4.42 6.90 -0.68
C TRP A 23 -4.63 7.05 -2.18
N LYS A 24 -3.61 6.92 -3.02
CA LYS A 24 -3.76 6.98 -4.48
C LYS A 24 -4.39 5.71 -5.08
N PHE A 25 -4.30 4.58 -4.37
CA PHE A 25 -4.90 3.34 -4.87
C PHE A 25 -6.42 3.41 -4.78
N PRO A 26 -7.15 3.07 -5.87
CA PRO A 26 -8.61 3.05 -5.86
C PRO A 26 -9.13 1.92 -4.95
N MET A 27 -10.29 2.15 -4.35
CA MET A 27 -11.04 1.08 -3.68
C MET A 27 -11.68 0.21 -4.75
N LEU A 28 -11.71 -1.11 -4.53
CA LEU A 28 -12.37 -2.04 -5.43
C LEU A 28 -13.83 -2.21 -5.02
N GLU A 29 -14.72 -2.34 -5.99
CA GLU A 29 -16.08 -2.81 -5.75
C GLU A 29 -16.09 -4.33 -5.47
N PRO A 30 -17.09 -4.86 -4.75
CA PRO A 30 -17.14 -6.28 -4.37
C PRO A 30 -17.02 -7.25 -5.56
N GLU A 31 -17.65 -6.92 -6.68
CA GLU A 31 -17.61 -7.73 -7.90
C GLU A 31 -16.20 -7.75 -8.52
N GLU A 32 -15.47 -6.63 -8.48
CA GLU A 32 -14.11 -6.54 -8.98
C GLU A 32 -13.16 -7.39 -8.13
N GLU A 33 -13.32 -7.34 -6.81
CA GLU A 33 -12.56 -8.15 -5.87
C GLU A 33 -12.74 -9.64 -6.16
N TYR A 34 -13.99 -10.08 -6.33
CA TYR A 34 -14.30 -11.48 -6.68
C TYR A 34 -13.63 -11.91 -7.99
N MET A 35 -13.73 -11.08 -9.03
CA MET A 35 -13.11 -11.39 -10.33
C MET A 35 -11.58 -11.44 -10.26
N LEU A 36 -10.95 -10.54 -9.50
CA LEU A 36 -9.50 -10.52 -9.32
C LEU A 36 -9.03 -11.73 -8.51
N ALA A 37 -9.76 -12.10 -7.45
CA ALA A 37 -9.45 -13.27 -6.63
C ALA A 37 -9.57 -14.56 -7.46
N GLN A 38 -10.61 -14.68 -8.29
CA GLN A 38 -10.79 -15.81 -9.18
C GLN A 38 -9.69 -15.90 -10.24
N ARG A 39 -9.27 -14.76 -10.81
CA ARG A 39 -8.14 -14.70 -11.78
C ARG A 39 -6.83 -15.13 -11.14
N TYR A 40 -6.53 -14.62 -9.95
CA TYR A 40 -5.32 -15.03 -9.23
C TYR A 40 -5.34 -16.53 -8.92
N ARG A 41 -6.45 -17.05 -8.39
CA ARG A 41 -6.59 -18.47 -8.04
C ARG A 41 -6.48 -19.40 -9.25
N SER A 42 -7.08 -19.03 -10.38
CA SER A 42 -7.16 -19.90 -11.56
C SER A 42 -5.92 -19.83 -12.46
N ARG A 43 -5.26 -18.67 -12.54
CA ARG A 43 -4.18 -18.43 -13.50
C ARG A 43 -2.86 -17.97 -12.87
N GLY A 44 -2.81 -17.81 -11.55
CA GLY A 44 -1.64 -17.25 -10.87
C GLY A 44 -1.36 -15.80 -11.27
N ASP A 45 -2.39 -15.04 -11.63
CA ASP A 45 -2.25 -13.67 -12.12
C ASP A 45 -1.73 -12.75 -11.01
N SER A 46 -0.42 -12.51 -11.03
CA SER A 46 0.29 -11.63 -10.09
C SER A 46 -0.18 -10.18 -10.17
N GLY A 47 -0.67 -9.73 -11.32
CA GLY A 47 -1.29 -8.41 -11.47
C GLY A 47 -2.62 -8.33 -10.72
N ALA A 48 -3.41 -9.40 -10.74
CA ALA A 48 -4.64 -9.48 -9.95
C ALA A 48 -4.35 -9.49 -8.44
N ALA A 49 -3.34 -10.26 -8.00
CA ALA A 49 -2.89 -10.24 -6.60
C ALA A 49 -2.40 -8.84 -6.18
N HIS A 50 -1.61 -8.17 -7.02
CA HIS A 50 -1.12 -6.83 -6.74
C HIS A 50 -2.27 -5.83 -6.56
N LYS A 51 -3.29 -5.86 -7.43
CA LYS A 51 -4.48 -5.01 -7.30
C LYS A 51 -5.25 -5.29 -6.01
N LEU A 52 -5.44 -6.56 -5.65
CA LEU A 52 -6.10 -6.93 -4.39
C LEU A 52 -5.35 -6.43 -3.16
N VAL A 53 -4.02 -6.57 -3.14
CA VAL A 53 -3.20 -6.13 -2.00
C VAL A 53 -3.21 -4.61 -1.89
N THR A 54 -2.97 -3.90 -3.00
CA THR A 54 -2.85 -2.44 -3.02
C THR A 54 -4.16 -1.73 -2.64
N SER A 55 -5.32 -2.24 -3.06
CA SER A 55 -6.62 -1.66 -2.68
C SER A 55 -6.89 -1.74 -1.17
N HIS A 56 -6.33 -2.74 -0.48
CA HIS A 56 -6.54 -3.00 0.95
C HIS A 56 -5.47 -2.40 1.87
N LEU A 57 -4.43 -1.74 1.34
CA LEU A 57 -3.36 -1.14 2.14
C LEU A 57 -3.88 -0.11 3.16
N ARG A 58 -4.95 0.61 2.82
CA ARG A 58 -5.60 1.56 3.74
C ARG A 58 -6.10 0.89 5.01
N LEU A 59 -6.69 -0.32 4.89
CA LEU A 59 -7.18 -1.10 6.02
C LEU A 59 -6.01 -1.62 6.86
N VAL A 60 -4.97 -2.15 6.22
CA VAL A 60 -3.76 -2.63 6.91
C VAL A 60 -3.12 -1.51 7.72
N ALA A 61 -2.94 -0.33 7.12
CA ALA A 61 -2.35 0.80 7.81
C ALA A 61 -3.22 1.26 8.99
N LYS A 62 -4.54 1.27 8.84
CA LYS A 62 -5.48 1.57 9.93
C LYS A 62 -5.40 0.56 11.08
N ILE A 63 -5.20 -0.72 10.79
CA ILE A 63 -5.03 -1.77 11.81
C ILE A 63 -3.67 -1.60 12.50
N ALA A 64 -2.60 -1.38 11.72
CA ALA A 64 -1.24 -1.20 12.25
C ALA A 64 -1.14 0.00 13.20
N MET A 65 -1.88 1.10 12.95
CA MET A 65 -1.93 2.24 13.86
C MET A 65 -2.64 1.96 15.20
N LYS A 66 -3.38 0.84 15.33
CA LYS A 66 -4.09 0.46 16.56
C LYS A 66 -3.29 -0.45 17.48
N TYR A 67 -2.12 -0.92 17.06
CA TYR A 67 -1.21 -1.78 17.83
C TYR A 67 0.11 -1.06 18.06
#